data_AF-K6WR41-F1
#
_entry.id   AF-K6WR41-F1
#
_cell.length_a   1.000
_cell.length_b   1.000
_cell.length_c   1.000
_cell.angle_alpha   90.00
_cell.angle_beta   90.00
_cell.angle_gamma   90.00
#
_symmetry.space_group_name_H-M   'P 1'
#
loop_
_entity.id
_entity.type
_entity.pdbx_description
1 polymer ?
#
loop_
_entity_poly.entity_id
_entity_poly.type
_entity_poly.pdbx_seq_one_letter_code
_entity_poly.pdbx_strand_id
1 'polypeptide(L)'
;MFEHRYDAHPQGQPPTHAPTSAGRPIRPMRLGVAGPVGTGKSSLIGLLCRQLSPQLSLGVITNDIYTDEDARMLRAAGVLDPERIRAVETGACPHTAIRDDVTMNLLAVEDLERDFEPLDLVLVESGGDNLTATFSPALVDAQIFVLDVAGGGDVVRKGGPGIARADLLVVNKTDLAPYVGVDAQLMAREGHLVRDGRPVIGLSRDDATSIAHLRAWVLHSLAHYRSGRHVPVDPGPMAPHVHADGVVHSH
;
A
#
# COMPACT_ATOMS: atom_id res chain seq x y z
N MET A 1 -0.41 66.39 -40.03
CA MET A 1 -0.19 65.08 -40.67
C MET A 1 0.83 64.36 -39.81
N PHE A 2 0.33 63.51 -38.90
CA PHE A 2 1.13 62.80 -37.91
C PHE A 2 1.62 61.49 -38.53
N GLU A 3 2.93 61.25 -38.55
CA GLU A 3 3.51 59.95 -38.90
C GLU A 3 4.41 59.50 -37.74
N HIS A 4 3.83 58.66 -36.88
CA HIS A 4 4.55 57.90 -35.86
C HIS A 4 5.38 56.81 -36.54
N ARG A 5 6.70 56.90 -36.47
CA ARG A 5 7.58 55.74 -36.70
C ARG A 5 7.66 54.96 -35.39
N TYR A 6 7.11 53.75 -35.40
CA TYR A 6 7.32 52.74 -34.36
C TYR A 6 8.67 52.08 -34.60
N ASP A 7 9.60 52.24 -33.65
CA ASP A 7 10.83 51.45 -33.62
C ASP A 7 10.50 50.00 -33.22
N ALA A 8 10.93 49.05 -34.05
CA ALA A 8 10.71 47.64 -33.85
C ALA A 8 11.59 47.10 -32.70
N HIS A 9 10.95 46.58 -31.65
CA HIS A 9 11.63 45.80 -30.61
C HIS A 9 12.25 44.52 -31.20
N PRO A 10 13.47 44.12 -30.79
CA PRO A 10 14.04 42.84 -31.19
C PRO A 10 13.22 41.71 -30.56
N GLN A 11 12.72 40.80 -31.41
CA GLN A 11 12.00 39.61 -30.99
C GLN A 11 12.94 38.72 -30.17
N GLY A 12 12.72 38.67 -28.85
CA GLY A 12 13.38 37.74 -27.96
C GLY A 12 13.07 36.31 -28.40
N GLN A 13 14.14 35.56 -28.66
CA GLN A 13 14.08 34.12 -28.91
C GLN A 13 13.40 33.45 -27.70
N PRO A 14 12.36 32.62 -27.88
CA PRO A 14 11.74 31.94 -26.75
C PRO A 14 12.79 31.06 -26.07
N PRO A 15 12.83 30.99 -24.73
CA PRO A 15 13.78 30.15 -24.04
C PRO A 15 13.55 28.70 -24.51
N THR A 16 14.57 28.11 -25.09
CA THR A 16 14.62 26.67 -25.38
C THR A 16 14.53 25.95 -24.04
N HIS A 17 13.36 25.42 -23.72
CA HIS A 17 13.21 24.48 -22.62
C HIS A 17 14.15 23.31 -22.88
N ALA A 18 15.21 23.23 -22.07
CA ALA A 18 16.04 22.04 -22.01
C ALA A 18 15.14 20.83 -21.73
N PRO A 19 15.43 19.66 -22.33
CA PRO A 19 14.62 18.47 -22.11
C PRO A 19 14.55 18.15 -20.61
N THR A 20 13.33 18.21 -20.07
CA THR A 20 13.01 17.84 -18.69
C THR A 20 13.50 16.41 -18.44
N SER A 21 14.15 16.18 -17.30
CA SER A 21 14.72 14.89 -16.92
C SER A 21 13.72 13.74 -17.14
N ALA A 22 14.02 12.85 -18.08
CA ALA A 22 13.23 11.65 -18.28
C ALA A 22 13.24 10.82 -16.99
N GLY A 23 12.05 10.54 -16.44
CA GLY A 23 11.80 9.33 -15.66
C GLY A 23 11.69 9.43 -14.15
N ARG A 24 11.31 10.56 -13.53
CA ARG A 24 10.76 10.52 -12.16
C ARG A 24 9.23 10.70 -12.22
N PRO A 25 8.43 9.80 -11.63
CA PRO A 25 6.99 9.98 -11.54
C PRO A 25 6.65 11.25 -10.75
N ILE A 26 5.52 11.87 -11.12
CA ILE A 26 5.10 13.20 -10.64
C ILE A 26 4.71 13.18 -9.16
N ARG A 27 4.35 12.00 -8.61
CA ARG A 27 3.96 11.80 -7.21
C ARG A 27 4.71 10.60 -6.60
N PRO A 28 4.83 10.48 -5.25
CA PRO A 28 5.36 9.28 -4.61
C PRO A 28 4.57 8.03 -5.00
N MET A 29 5.21 6.87 -4.82
CA MET A 29 4.49 5.60 -4.89
C MET A 29 3.54 5.51 -3.68
N ARG A 30 2.31 5.05 -3.88
CA ARG A 30 1.33 4.80 -2.83
C ARG A 30 1.23 3.29 -2.64
N LEU A 31 1.54 2.79 -1.44
CA LEU A 31 1.56 1.37 -1.12
C LEU A 31 0.47 1.06 -0.08
N GLY A 32 -0.54 0.31 -0.50
CA GLY A 32 -1.62 -0.15 0.37
C GLY A 32 -1.18 -1.31 1.27
N VAL A 33 -1.64 -1.33 2.52
CA VAL A 33 -1.47 -2.44 3.46
C VAL A 33 -2.85 -2.84 3.99
N ALA A 34 -3.35 -3.98 3.52
CA ALA A 34 -4.68 -4.51 3.85
C ALA A 34 -4.60 -5.85 4.57
N GLY A 35 -5.69 -6.23 5.23
CA GLY A 35 -5.86 -7.53 5.84
C GLY A 35 -6.74 -7.52 7.09
N PRO A 36 -7.01 -8.71 7.66
CA PRO A 36 -7.82 -8.86 8.86
C PRO A 36 -7.40 -8.04 10.06
N VAL A 37 -8.38 -7.79 10.95
CA VAL A 37 -8.14 -7.19 12.25
C VAL A 37 -7.10 -8.04 13.00
N GLY A 38 -6.12 -7.38 13.59
CA GLY A 38 -5.11 -8.05 14.43
C GLY A 38 -3.99 -8.79 13.69
N THR A 39 -3.93 -8.78 12.35
CA THR A 39 -2.82 -9.44 11.61
C THR A 39 -1.49 -8.67 11.68
N GLY A 40 -1.52 -7.44 12.19
CA GLY A 40 -0.33 -6.63 12.46
C GLY A 40 0.03 -5.61 11.37
N LYS A 41 -0.97 -5.06 10.66
CA LYS A 41 -0.80 -4.06 9.59
C LYS A 41 -0.06 -2.79 10.05
N SER A 42 -0.54 -2.09 11.08
CA SER A 42 0.14 -0.93 11.64
C SER A 42 1.53 -1.28 12.20
N SER A 43 1.73 -2.49 12.76
CA SER A 43 3.07 -2.96 13.16
C SER A 43 4.02 -3.19 11.97
N LEU A 44 3.51 -3.72 10.85
CA LEU A 44 4.23 -3.89 9.58
C LEU A 44 4.64 -2.53 9.00
N ILE A 45 3.73 -1.55 9.02
CA ILE A 45 4.00 -0.17 8.60
C ILE A 45 5.10 0.44 9.46
N GLY A 46 5.01 0.33 10.79
CA GLY A 46 6.05 0.83 11.68
C GLY A 46 7.42 0.18 11.43
N LEU A 47 7.43 -1.12 11.11
CA LEU A 47 8.64 -1.84 10.72
C LEU A 47 9.21 -1.31 9.40
N LEU A 48 8.38 -1.14 8.37
CA LEU A 48 8.79 -0.56 7.09
C LEU A 48 9.34 0.85 7.26
N CYS A 49 8.67 1.71 8.03
CA CYS A 49 9.13 3.06 8.32
C CYS A 49 10.54 3.04 8.93
N ARG A 50 10.79 2.22 9.96
CA ARG A 50 12.13 2.09 10.57
C ARG A 50 13.20 1.61 9.58
N GLN A 51 12.84 0.70 8.68
CA GLN A 51 13.80 0.11 7.73
C GLN A 51 14.09 1.02 6.53
N LEU A 52 13.16 1.91 6.18
CA LEU A 52 13.20 2.68 4.94
C LEU A 52 13.43 4.17 5.14
N SER A 53 13.03 4.77 6.27
CA SER A 53 13.21 6.20 6.54
C SER A 53 14.66 6.69 6.54
N PRO A 54 15.70 5.87 6.79
CA PRO A 54 17.09 6.32 6.63
C PRO A 54 17.48 6.66 5.18
N GLN A 55 16.70 6.21 4.19
CA GLN A 55 17.04 6.32 2.77
C GLN A 55 15.90 6.84 1.88
N LEU A 56 14.67 6.95 2.41
CA LEU A 56 13.48 7.40 1.68
C LEU A 56 12.69 8.41 2.52
N SER A 57 12.11 9.41 1.86
CA SER A 57 11.13 10.31 2.48
C SER A 57 9.75 9.64 2.49
N LEU A 58 9.21 9.39 3.69
CA LEU A 58 7.99 8.60 3.88
C LEU A 58 6.84 9.44 4.44
N GLY A 59 5.62 9.00 4.15
CA GLY A 59 4.37 9.43 4.78
C GLY A 59 3.45 8.23 5.05
N VAL A 60 2.55 8.36 6.03
CA VAL A 60 1.60 7.30 6.40
C VAL A 60 0.19 7.88 6.52
N ILE A 61 -0.77 7.19 5.90
CA ILE A 61 -2.20 7.34 6.14
C ILE A 61 -2.70 6.07 6.83
N THR A 62 -3.34 6.20 7.99
CA THR A 62 -4.02 5.08 8.67
C THR A 62 -5.52 5.24 8.56
N ASN A 63 -6.23 4.16 8.27
CA ASN A 63 -7.69 4.13 8.28
C ASN A 63 -8.20 3.39 9.50
N ASP A 64 -9.13 4.02 10.21
CA ASP A 64 -9.89 3.37 11.25
C ASP A 64 -11.34 3.88 11.21
N ILE A 65 -12.26 3.12 11.79
CA ILE A 65 -13.70 3.39 11.70
C ILE A 65 -14.09 4.51 12.66
N TYR A 66 -13.57 4.46 13.90
CA TYR A 66 -14.06 5.30 15.00
C TYR A 66 -12.95 5.92 15.86
N THR A 67 -11.68 5.60 15.63
CA THR A 67 -10.57 6.06 16.46
C THR A 67 -9.36 6.45 15.60
N ASP A 68 -8.32 6.99 16.24
CA ASP A 68 -7.00 7.25 15.64
C ASP A 68 -5.91 6.37 16.29
N GLU A 69 -6.29 5.22 16.87
CA GLU A 69 -5.40 4.37 17.66
C GLU A 69 -4.19 3.87 16.85
N ASP A 70 -4.39 3.46 15.59
CA ASP A 70 -3.29 3.03 14.72
C ASP A 70 -2.29 4.17 14.45
N ALA A 71 -2.78 5.40 14.22
CA ALA A 71 -1.91 6.57 14.06
C ALA A 71 -1.17 6.89 15.37
N ARG A 72 -1.85 6.83 16.52
CA ARG A 72 -1.23 7.04 17.83
C ARG A 72 -0.14 6.01 18.10
N MET A 73 -0.40 4.74 17.80
CA MET A 73 0.57 3.66 17.94
C MET A 73 1.84 3.94 17.12
N LEU A 74 1.68 4.37 15.86
CA LEU A 74 2.81 4.69 14.99
C LEU A 74 3.58 5.94 15.45
N ARG A 75 2.88 7.00 15.86
CA ARG A 75 3.50 8.23 16.40
C ARG A 75 4.28 7.93 17.68
N ALA A 76 3.70 7.15 18.60
CA ALA A 76 4.34 6.73 19.85
C ALA A 76 5.56 5.83 19.61
N ALA A 77 5.54 5.03 18.54
CA ALA A 77 6.70 4.23 18.14
C ALA A 77 7.86 5.06 17.57
N GLY A 78 7.67 6.36 17.32
CA GLY A 78 8.73 7.29 16.89
C GLY A 78 9.35 6.93 15.54
N VAL A 79 8.58 6.28 14.67
CA VAL A 79 9.11 5.75 13.39
C VAL A 79 9.24 6.80 12.30
N LEU A 80 8.52 7.93 12.43
CA LEU A 80 8.54 9.12 11.58
C LEU A 80 8.22 10.35 12.45
N ASP A 81 8.40 11.55 11.88
CA ASP A 81 7.78 12.77 12.42
C ASP A 81 6.26 12.56 12.57
N PRO A 82 5.66 12.85 13.74
CA PRO A 82 4.23 12.67 13.96
C PRO A 82 3.32 13.33 12.93
N GLU A 83 3.73 14.47 12.34
CA GLU A 83 2.92 15.18 11.34
C GLU A 83 2.87 14.45 9.99
N ARG A 84 3.82 13.53 9.74
CA ARG A 84 3.86 12.66 8.56
C ARG A 84 2.95 11.43 8.67
N ILE A 85 2.27 11.26 9.80
CA ILE A 85 1.33 10.17 10.06
C ILE A 85 -0.05 10.80 10.25
N ARG A 86 -0.97 10.59 9.32
CA ARG A 86 -2.34 11.12 9.39
C ARG A 86 -3.35 9.98 9.52
N ALA A 87 -4.36 10.21 10.36
CA ALA A 87 -5.49 9.32 10.50
C ALA A 87 -6.64 9.80 9.61
N VAL A 88 -7.35 8.85 9.00
CA VAL A 88 -8.63 9.06 8.35
C VAL A 88 -9.66 8.25 9.12
N GLU A 89 -10.56 8.95 9.80
CA GLU A 89 -11.73 8.36 10.43
C GLU A 89 -12.80 8.16 9.36
N THR A 90 -13.00 6.91 8.98
CA THR A 90 -13.83 6.59 7.81
C THR A 90 -15.32 6.65 8.11
N GLY A 91 -15.73 6.43 9.37
CA GLY A 91 -17.12 6.41 9.80
C GLY A 91 -18.00 5.35 9.12
N ALA A 92 -17.41 4.47 8.30
CA ALA A 92 -18.10 3.54 7.41
C ALA A 92 -17.38 2.19 7.34
N CYS A 93 -17.91 1.26 6.55
CA CYS A 93 -17.27 -0.03 6.32
C CYS A 93 -15.83 0.17 5.80
N PRO A 94 -14.80 -0.45 6.42
CA PRO A 94 -13.40 -0.30 6.00
C PRO A 94 -13.17 -0.58 4.52
N HIS A 95 -13.95 -1.50 3.94
CA HIS A 95 -13.88 -1.84 2.52
C HIS A 95 -14.21 -0.65 1.62
N THR A 96 -15.33 0.01 1.90
CA THR A 96 -15.83 1.14 1.12
C THR A 96 -14.78 2.26 1.08
N ALA A 97 -14.16 2.56 2.22
CA ALA A 97 -13.19 3.66 2.35
C ALA A 97 -11.91 3.49 1.50
N ILE A 98 -11.56 2.25 1.14
CA ILE A 98 -10.35 1.95 0.37
C ILE A 98 -10.63 1.49 -1.07
N ARG A 99 -11.89 1.17 -1.40
CA ARG A 99 -12.27 0.55 -2.68
C ARG A 99 -13.34 1.36 -3.42
N ASP A 100 -14.50 1.52 -2.80
CA ASP A 100 -15.70 2.05 -3.48
C ASP A 100 -15.80 3.58 -3.41
N ASP A 101 -15.45 4.16 -2.26
CA ASP A 101 -15.37 5.60 -2.04
C ASP A 101 -14.05 5.95 -1.35
N VAL A 102 -13.03 6.15 -2.17
CA VAL A 102 -11.67 6.47 -1.72
C VAL A 102 -11.43 7.96 -1.48
N THR A 103 -12.47 8.79 -1.57
CA THR A 103 -12.33 10.24 -1.63
C THR A 103 -11.60 10.81 -0.42
N MET A 104 -11.99 10.41 0.79
CA MET A 104 -11.35 10.92 2.02
C MET A 104 -9.87 10.51 2.12
N ASN A 105 -9.56 9.27 1.73
CA ASN A 105 -8.20 8.78 1.70
C ASN A 105 -7.36 9.50 0.66
N LEU A 106 -7.91 9.70 -0.54
CA LEU A 106 -7.22 10.36 -1.63
C LEU A 106 -6.88 11.81 -1.26
N LEU A 107 -7.84 12.55 -0.69
CA LEU A 107 -7.61 13.91 -0.19
C LEU A 107 -6.54 13.94 0.90
N ALA A 108 -6.60 13.02 1.88
CA ALA A 108 -5.61 12.95 2.95
C ALA A 108 -4.19 12.64 2.42
N VAL A 109 -4.09 11.75 1.43
CA VAL A 109 -2.82 11.43 0.75
C VAL A 109 -2.31 12.66 -0.01
N GLU A 110 -3.14 13.32 -0.81
CA GLU A 110 -2.73 14.49 -1.61
C GLU A 110 -2.30 15.67 -0.73
N ASP A 111 -2.99 15.88 0.40
CA ASP A 111 -2.60 16.88 1.38
C ASP A 111 -1.25 16.52 2.03
N LEU A 112 -1.04 15.25 2.37
CA LEU A 112 0.23 14.80 2.93
C LEU A 112 1.39 14.94 1.93
N GLU A 113 1.14 14.59 0.67
CA GLU A 113 2.09 14.73 -0.43
C GLU A 113 2.51 16.19 -0.63
N ARG A 114 1.54 17.11 -0.58
CA ARG A 114 1.78 18.55 -0.73
C ARG A 114 2.54 19.16 0.45
N ASP A 115 2.21 18.76 1.67
CA ASP A 115 2.79 19.35 2.88
C ASP A 115 4.24 18.87 3.14
N PHE A 116 4.61 17.70 2.61
CA PHE A 116 5.92 17.07 2.85
C PHE A 116 6.71 16.75 1.56
N GLU A 117 6.46 17.49 0.48
CA GLU A 117 7.20 17.30 -0.78
C GLU A 117 8.72 17.55 -0.60
N PRO A 118 9.61 16.70 -1.14
CA PRO A 118 9.31 15.46 -1.85
C PRO A 118 9.13 14.25 -0.91
N LEU A 119 8.05 13.49 -1.14
CA LEU A 119 7.91 12.12 -0.64
C LEU A 119 8.36 11.11 -1.71
N ASP A 120 8.87 9.97 -1.26
CA ASP A 120 9.21 8.84 -2.12
C ASP A 120 8.14 7.74 -2.07
N LEU A 121 7.56 7.52 -0.89
CA LEU A 121 6.59 6.48 -0.62
C LEU A 121 5.56 6.96 0.41
N VAL A 122 4.28 6.76 0.11
CA VAL A 122 3.17 6.92 1.06
C VAL A 122 2.60 5.53 1.36
N LEU A 123 2.60 5.13 2.63
CA LEU A 123 1.96 3.91 3.11
C LEU A 123 0.50 4.22 3.46
N VAL A 124 -0.43 3.44 2.93
CA VAL A 124 -1.87 3.59 3.22
C VAL A 124 -2.36 2.31 3.88
N GLU A 125 -2.65 2.39 5.18
CA GLU A 125 -3.24 1.27 5.91
C GLU A 125 -4.76 1.22 5.70
N SER A 126 -5.32 0.04 5.46
CA SER A 126 -6.77 -0.14 5.56
C SER A 126 -7.22 -0.29 7.01
N GLY A 127 -8.50 0.00 7.29
CA GLY A 127 -9.13 -0.55 8.48
C GLY A 127 -9.09 -2.08 8.44
N GLY A 128 -9.18 -2.75 9.59
CA GLY A 128 -9.21 -4.21 9.61
C GLY A 128 -10.49 -4.76 8.97
N ASP A 129 -10.33 -5.63 7.97
CA ASP A 129 -11.43 -6.20 7.19
C ASP A 129 -11.09 -7.63 6.75
N ASN A 130 -12.07 -8.37 6.25
CA ASN A 130 -11.97 -9.78 5.93
C ASN A 130 -11.03 -10.08 4.73
N LEU A 131 -10.97 -11.35 4.32
CA LEU A 131 -10.09 -11.88 3.27
C LEU A 131 -10.29 -11.25 1.88
N THR A 132 -11.37 -10.50 1.69
CA THR A 132 -11.71 -9.83 0.43
C THR A 132 -11.23 -8.38 0.33
N ALA A 133 -10.62 -7.82 1.38
CA ALA A 133 -10.17 -6.44 1.37
C ALA A 133 -9.15 -6.19 0.24
N THR A 134 -9.43 -5.18 -0.58
CA THR A 134 -8.61 -4.77 -1.70
C THR A 134 -8.65 -3.26 -1.85
N PHE A 135 -7.57 -2.66 -2.32
CA PHE A 135 -7.55 -1.23 -2.60
C PHE A 135 -8.03 -0.91 -4.02
N SER A 136 -8.63 0.26 -4.20
CA SER A 136 -8.84 0.85 -5.52
C SER A 136 -7.50 1.23 -6.17
N PRO A 137 -7.29 0.95 -7.47
CA PRO A 137 -6.12 1.44 -8.20
C PRO A 137 -6.09 2.97 -8.32
N ALA A 138 -7.22 3.65 -8.05
CA ALA A 138 -7.24 5.12 -7.94
C ALA A 138 -6.55 5.62 -6.67
N LEU A 139 -6.45 4.78 -5.62
CA LEU A 139 -5.88 5.15 -4.34
C LEU A 139 -4.42 4.69 -4.20
N VAL A 140 -4.09 3.45 -4.58
CA VAL A 140 -2.74 2.88 -4.40
C VAL A 140 -2.17 2.32 -5.70
N ASP A 141 -0.83 2.31 -5.80
CA ASP A 141 -0.13 1.73 -6.95
C ASP A 141 0.12 0.23 -6.79
N ALA A 142 0.39 -0.20 -5.57
CA ALA A 142 0.62 -1.59 -5.21
C ALA A 142 0.03 -1.87 -3.82
N GLN A 143 -0.24 -3.14 -3.52
CA GLN A 143 -0.82 -3.55 -2.24
C GLN A 143 -0.13 -4.77 -1.63
N ILE A 144 0.04 -4.71 -0.32
CA ILE A 144 0.40 -5.83 0.54
C ILE A 144 -0.87 -6.32 1.22
N PHE A 145 -1.12 -7.62 1.18
CA PHE A 145 -2.12 -8.27 2.00
C PHE A 145 -1.46 -9.02 3.16
N VAL A 146 -1.93 -8.79 4.38
CA VAL A 146 -1.33 -9.33 5.60
C VAL A 146 -2.25 -10.37 6.23
N LEU A 147 -1.79 -11.61 6.25
CA LEU A 147 -2.30 -12.68 7.10
C LEU A 147 -1.33 -12.89 8.27
N ASP A 148 -1.75 -13.63 9.28
CA ASP A 148 -0.83 -14.09 10.32
C ASP A 148 -1.10 -15.54 10.71
N VAL A 149 -0.06 -16.20 11.23
CA VAL A 149 -0.14 -17.62 11.58
C VAL A 149 -1.16 -17.90 12.69
N ALA A 150 -1.45 -16.94 13.57
CA ALA A 150 -2.45 -17.14 14.63
C ALA A 150 -3.89 -17.16 14.11
N GLY A 151 -4.13 -16.70 12.88
CA GLY A 151 -5.40 -16.84 12.17
C GLY A 151 -5.68 -18.26 11.65
N GLY A 152 -4.73 -19.19 11.80
CA GLY A 152 -4.83 -20.58 11.35
C GLY A 152 -4.17 -20.83 9.98
N GLY A 153 -3.47 -21.95 9.84
CA GLY A 153 -2.72 -22.28 8.62
C GLY A 153 -3.59 -22.54 7.38
N ASP A 154 -4.89 -22.79 7.56
CA ASP A 154 -5.86 -23.01 6.49
C ASP A 154 -6.37 -21.71 5.86
N VAL A 155 -6.21 -20.56 6.53
CA VAL A 155 -6.77 -19.28 6.10
C VAL A 155 -6.26 -18.88 4.71
N VAL A 156 -5.02 -19.24 4.38
CA VAL A 156 -4.43 -18.94 3.06
C VAL A 156 -5.15 -19.68 1.92
N ARG A 157 -5.70 -20.87 2.18
CA ARG A 157 -6.44 -21.68 1.20
C ARG A 157 -7.87 -21.21 0.98
N LYS A 158 -8.42 -20.40 1.89
CA LYS A 158 -9.75 -19.79 1.73
C LYS A 158 -9.78 -18.82 0.54
N GLY A 159 -8.62 -18.34 0.10
CA GLY A 159 -8.49 -17.48 -1.06
C GLY A 159 -9.19 -16.13 -0.85
N GLY A 160 -9.85 -15.64 -1.90
CA GLY A 160 -10.42 -14.29 -1.92
C GLY A 160 -9.48 -13.29 -2.60
N PRO A 161 -10.02 -12.16 -3.07
CA PRO A 161 -9.26 -11.23 -3.91
C PRO A 161 -8.06 -10.62 -3.18
N GLY A 162 -8.15 -10.38 -1.86
CA GLY A 162 -7.01 -9.92 -1.06
C GLY A 162 -5.85 -10.91 -1.06
N ILE A 163 -6.14 -12.19 -0.76
CA ILE A 163 -5.12 -13.25 -0.75
C ILE A 163 -4.61 -13.54 -2.15
N ALA A 164 -5.48 -13.71 -3.14
CA ALA A 164 -5.09 -14.20 -4.47
C ALA A 164 -4.43 -13.13 -5.35
N ARG A 165 -4.79 -11.85 -5.17
CA ARG A 165 -4.52 -10.80 -6.17
C ARG A 165 -3.67 -9.64 -5.68
N ALA A 166 -3.38 -9.54 -4.38
CA ALA A 166 -2.41 -8.56 -3.88
C ALA A 166 -1.01 -8.76 -4.51
N ASP A 167 -0.24 -7.69 -4.70
CA ASP A 167 1.11 -7.76 -5.27
C ASP A 167 2.08 -8.53 -4.36
N LEU A 168 1.87 -8.43 -3.05
CA LEU A 168 2.56 -9.23 -2.05
C LEU A 168 1.58 -9.78 -1.01
N LEU A 169 1.70 -11.06 -0.69
CA LEU A 169 1.11 -11.64 0.51
C LEU A 169 2.19 -11.74 1.60
N VAL A 170 1.89 -11.23 2.79
CA VAL A 170 2.71 -11.42 3.99
C VAL A 170 2.01 -12.43 4.90
N VAL A 171 2.70 -13.51 5.25
CA VAL A 171 2.33 -14.42 6.34
C VAL A 171 3.09 -13.96 7.57
N ASN A 172 2.46 -13.14 8.40
CA ASN A 172 3.07 -12.45 9.53
C ASN A 172 3.14 -13.32 10.80
N LYS A 173 3.95 -12.85 11.76
CA LYS A 173 4.14 -13.45 13.09
C LYS A 173 4.62 -14.91 13.02
N THR A 174 5.49 -15.25 12.08
CA THR A 174 5.95 -16.65 11.91
C THR A 174 6.67 -17.22 13.13
N ASP A 175 7.18 -16.36 14.00
CA ASP A 175 7.69 -16.71 15.34
C ASP A 175 6.63 -17.36 16.25
N LEU A 176 5.35 -17.05 16.04
CA LEU A 176 4.26 -17.61 16.85
C LEU A 176 3.83 -19.01 16.39
N ALA A 177 4.27 -19.46 15.21
CA ALA A 177 3.79 -20.68 14.57
C ALA A 177 3.90 -21.95 15.46
N PRO A 178 5.00 -22.17 16.22
CA PRO A 178 5.10 -23.29 17.15
C PRO A 178 4.08 -23.27 18.30
N TYR A 179 3.59 -22.09 18.68
CA TYR A 179 2.66 -21.93 19.81
C TYR A 179 1.20 -22.08 19.41
N VAL A 180 0.90 -21.99 18.11
CA VAL A 180 -0.47 -22.10 17.56
C VAL A 180 -0.65 -23.34 16.67
N GLY A 181 0.37 -24.21 16.59
CA GLY A 181 0.30 -25.46 15.82
C GLY A 181 0.21 -25.27 14.31
N VAL A 182 0.81 -24.20 13.78
CA VAL A 182 0.80 -23.88 12.34
C VAL A 182 2.19 -24.10 11.75
N ASP A 183 2.27 -24.75 10.59
CA ASP A 183 3.49 -24.78 9.77
C ASP A 183 3.52 -23.53 8.88
N ALA A 184 4.28 -22.52 9.31
CA ALA A 184 4.44 -21.27 8.59
C ALA A 184 5.05 -21.46 7.18
N GLN A 185 5.93 -22.44 7.02
CA GLN A 185 6.56 -22.72 5.72
C GLN A 185 5.56 -23.37 4.77
N LEU A 186 4.71 -24.27 5.27
CA LEU A 186 3.60 -24.82 4.49
C LEU A 186 2.62 -23.73 4.09
N MET A 187 2.21 -22.87 5.03
CA MET A 187 1.29 -21.77 4.76
C MET A 187 1.84 -20.81 3.68
N ALA A 188 3.14 -20.49 3.72
CA ALA A 188 3.77 -19.67 2.68
C ALA A 188 3.79 -20.36 1.31
N ARG A 189 4.11 -21.66 1.26
CA ARG A 189 4.08 -22.46 0.03
C ARG A 189 2.67 -22.54 -0.56
N GLU A 190 1.66 -22.81 0.26
CA GLU A 190 0.26 -22.85 -0.18
C GLU A 190 -0.22 -21.48 -0.66
N GLY A 191 0.21 -20.40 -0.01
CA GLY A 191 -0.02 -19.05 -0.50
C GLY A 191 0.52 -18.84 -1.90
N HIS A 192 1.73 -19.31 -2.18
CA HIS A 192 2.31 -19.20 -3.52
C HIS A 192 1.49 -19.97 -4.55
N LEU A 193 0.98 -21.15 -4.21
CA LEU A 193 0.13 -21.97 -5.08
C LEU A 193 -1.22 -21.30 -5.36
N VAL A 194 -1.92 -20.82 -4.33
CA VAL A 194 -3.23 -20.12 -4.46
C VAL A 194 -3.11 -18.82 -5.26
N ARG A 195 -1.89 -18.26 -5.34
CA ARG A 195 -1.61 -16.98 -5.99
C ARG A 195 -0.93 -17.13 -7.35
N ASP A 196 -0.97 -18.30 -7.99
CA ASP A 196 -0.35 -18.57 -9.30
C ASP A 196 1.15 -18.20 -9.35
N GLY A 197 1.86 -18.44 -8.26
CA GLY A 197 3.28 -18.12 -8.15
C GLY A 197 3.59 -16.65 -7.83
N ARG A 198 2.61 -15.81 -7.48
CA ARG A 198 2.89 -14.44 -7.01
C ARG A 198 3.66 -14.45 -5.68
N PRO A 199 4.40 -13.37 -5.35
CA PRO A 199 5.23 -13.29 -4.16
C PRO A 199 4.45 -13.54 -2.86
N VAL A 200 5.08 -14.31 -1.97
CA VAL A 200 4.67 -14.54 -0.58
C VAL A 200 5.90 -14.44 0.30
N ILE A 201 5.81 -13.70 1.41
CA ILE A 201 6.88 -13.58 2.40
C ILE A 201 6.34 -14.05 3.75
N GLY A 202 6.97 -15.08 4.32
CA GLY A 202 6.86 -15.38 5.74
C GLY A 202 7.67 -14.35 6.54
N LEU A 203 7.02 -13.66 7.47
CA LEU A 203 7.60 -12.54 8.21
C LEU A 203 7.52 -12.77 9.72
N SER A 204 8.66 -12.57 10.38
CA SER A 204 8.71 -12.32 11.82
C SER A 204 9.40 -10.99 12.07
N ARG A 205 8.88 -10.23 13.03
CA ARG A 205 9.48 -8.96 13.48
C ARG A 205 10.87 -9.13 14.10
N ASP A 206 11.23 -10.35 14.48
CA ASP A 206 12.50 -10.67 15.14
C ASP A 206 13.47 -11.42 14.21
N ASP A 207 13.05 -11.76 12.97
CA ASP A 207 13.91 -12.36 11.96
C ASP A 207 14.39 -11.30 10.95
N ALA A 208 15.65 -10.89 11.09
CA ALA A 208 16.30 -9.93 10.20
C ALA A 208 16.28 -10.35 8.72
N THR A 209 16.28 -11.66 8.42
CA THR A 209 16.25 -12.17 7.05
C THR A 209 14.90 -11.90 6.41
N SER A 210 13.80 -12.26 7.10
CA SER A 210 12.45 -11.96 6.63
C SER A 210 12.20 -10.45 6.44
N ILE A 211 12.74 -9.62 7.34
CA ILE A 211 12.67 -8.16 7.24
C ILE A 211 13.42 -7.66 6.00
N ALA A 212 14.61 -8.21 5.73
CA ALA A 212 15.40 -7.86 4.56
C ALA A 212 14.67 -8.22 3.26
N HIS A 213 13.99 -9.38 3.20
CA HIS A 213 13.17 -9.76 2.05
C HIS A 213 12.01 -8.79 1.81
N LEU A 214 11.29 -8.40 2.87
CA LEU A 214 10.21 -7.42 2.78
C LEU A 214 10.73 -6.06 2.28
N ARG A 215 11.84 -5.58 2.87
CA ARG A 215 12.50 -4.34 2.46
C ARG A 215 12.91 -4.39 0.99
N ALA A 216 13.53 -5.49 0.55
CA ALA A 216 13.96 -5.68 -0.83
C ALA A 216 12.77 -5.65 -1.80
N TRP A 217 11.66 -6.27 -1.44
CA TRP A 217 10.44 -6.22 -2.26
C TRP A 217 9.91 -4.79 -2.41
N VAL A 218 9.81 -4.01 -1.31
CA VAL A 218 9.32 -2.62 -1.39
C VAL A 218 10.25 -1.75 -2.24
N LEU A 219 11.57 -1.90 -2.10
CA LEU A 219 12.54 -1.15 -2.90
C LEU A 219 12.49 -1.53 -4.38
N HIS A 220 12.29 -2.81 -4.69
CA HIS A 220 12.10 -3.28 -6.06
C HIS A 220 10.83 -2.69 -6.67
N SER A 221 9.71 -2.73 -5.96
CA SER A 221 8.45 -2.13 -6.41
C SER A 221 8.58 -0.62 -6.64
N LEU A 222 9.25 0.10 -5.73
CA LEU A 222 9.52 1.53 -5.87
C LEU A 222 10.42 1.85 -7.08
N ALA A 223 11.46 1.05 -7.33
CA ALA A 223 12.31 1.21 -8.50
C ALA A 223 11.54 0.96 -9.81
N HIS A 224 10.65 -0.03 -9.81
CA HIS A 224 9.78 -0.32 -10.94
C HIS A 224 8.81 0.84 -11.22
N TYR A 225 8.17 1.36 -10.18
CA TYR A 225 7.31 2.55 -10.23
C TYR A 225 8.05 3.76 -10.79
N ARG A 226 9.25 4.05 -10.25
CA ARG A 226 10.08 5.16 -10.74
C ARG A 226 10.49 5.02 -12.19
N SER A 227 10.69 3.80 -12.68
CA SER A 227 11.01 3.57 -14.10
C SER A 227 9.84 3.79 -15.07
N GLY A 228 8.63 4.11 -14.58
CA GLY A 228 7.43 4.27 -15.41
C GLY A 228 6.88 2.96 -15.98
N ARG A 229 7.42 1.81 -15.58
CA ARG A 229 6.98 0.48 -16.01
C ARG A 229 5.87 -0.10 -15.13
N HIS A 230 5.60 0.51 -13.99
CA HIS A 230 4.56 0.05 -13.07
C HIS A 230 3.18 0.45 -13.56
N VAL A 231 2.30 -0.53 -13.68
CA VAL A 231 0.89 -0.32 -13.96
C VAL A 231 0.13 -0.82 -12.74
N PRO A 232 -0.59 0.06 -12.01
CA PRO A 232 -1.45 -0.36 -10.92
C PRO A 232 -2.43 -1.43 -11.41
N VAL A 233 -2.45 -2.57 -10.73
CA VAL A 233 -3.34 -3.67 -11.08
C VAL A 233 -4.62 -3.50 -10.30
N ASP A 234 -5.75 -3.39 -11.00
CA ASP A 234 -7.03 -3.56 -10.34
C ASP A 234 -7.17 -5.03 -9.92
N PRO A 235 -7.27 -5.35 -8.62
CA PRO A 235 -7.54 -6.72 -8.18
C PRO A 235 -8.93 -7.22 -8.63
N GLY A 236 -9.73 -6.42 -9.34
CA GLY A 236 -10.99 -6.83 -9.95
C GLY A 236 -12.14 -6.88 -8.95
N PRO A 237 -13.36 -7.23 -9.40
CA PRO A 237 -14.53 -7.26 -8.54
C PRO A 237 -14.39 -8.34 -7.46
N MET A 238 -15.26 -8.25 -6.45
CA MET A 238 -15.43 -9.29 -5.45
C MET A 238 -15.56 -10.66 -6.12
N ALA A 239 -14.89 -11.66 -5.56
CA ALA A 239 -14.93 -13.00 -6.15
C ALA A 239 -16.39 -13.50 -6.16
N PRO A 240 -16.87 -14.07 -7.29
CA PRO A 240 -18.17 -14.71 -7.31
C PRO A 240 -18.18 -15.84 -6.30
N HIS A 241 -19.27 -15.98 -5.55
CA HIS A 241 -19.46 -17.06 -4.60
C HIS A 241 -20.57 -18.00 -5.07
N VAL A 242 -20.43 -19.27 -4.70
CA VAL A 242 -21.35 -20.35 -5.06
C VAL A 242 -22.03 -20.81 -3.79
N HIS A 243 -23.35 -20.74 -3.76
CA HIS A 243 -24.13 -21.30 -2.66
C HIS A 243 -24.24 -22.83 -2.79
N ALA A 244 -24.64 -23.51 -1.72
CA ALA A 244 -24.74 -24.97 -1.67
C ALA A 244 -25.72 -25.56 -2.71
N ASP A 245 -26.53 -24.73 -3.34
CA ASP A 245 -27.46 -25.04 -4.44
C ASP A 245 -26.83 -24.86 -5.84
N GLY A 246 -25.54 -24.51 -5.94
CA GLY A 246 -24.80 -24.42 -7.20
C GLY A 246 -25.02 -23.14 -7.99
N VAL A 247 -25.75 -22.16 -7.44
CA VAL A 247 -25.97 -20.87 -8.11
C VAL A 247 -24.75 -19.97 -7.92
N VAL A 248 -24.22 -19.48 -9.04
CA VAL A 248 -23.10 -18.52 -9.08
C VAL A 248 -23.68 -17.10 -9.16
N HIS A 249 -23.34 -16.24 -8.21
CA HIS A 249 -23.68 -14.82 -8.26
C HIS A 249 -22.44 -13.96 -8.54
N SER A 250 -22.58 -12.99 -9.45
CA SER A 250 -21.62 -11.90 -9.67
C SER A 250 -22.22 -10.61 -9.11
N HIS A 251 -21.49 -9.93 -8.23
CA HIS A 251 -21.81 -8.56 -7.80
C HIS A 251 -21.12 -7.55 -8.70
#